data_AF-R6FDK4-F1
#
_entry.id   AF-R6FDK4-F1
#
_cell.length_a   1.000
_cell.length_b   1.000
_cell.length_c   1.000
_cell.angle_alpha   90.00
_cell.angle_beta   90.00
_cell.angle_gamma   90.00
#
_symmetry.space_group_name_H-M   'P 1'
#
loop_
_entity.id
_entity.type
_entity.pdbx_description
1 polymer ?
#
loop_
_entity_poly.entity_id
_entity_poly.type
_entity_poly.pdbx_seq_one_letter_code
_entity_poly.pdbx_strand_id
1 'polypeptide(L)'
;MRYEWMTRGASISSTDDGINKIYMRYADVILMRAELENELNGPNAAAPYLKQIRQRAFDPADWATEVETYVSNASASKQAMFDAIVDERAYEFCGEMLRKADLIRWNLLKAKMDEAKEKMYRLRELQGEYADLNPYLYYNMVDYSDGADGKTYAETALQIYGLNHGETEENPEGYEYTSSNSQGEVSKWISTSNLPDDKIESLYARDPDKYTYWPIFQYNLDANPLLENYSWY
;
A
#
# COMPACT_ATOMS: atom_id res chain seq x y z
N MET A 1 8.05 6.86 7.15
CA MET A 1 9.10 7.31 6.21
C MET A 1 10.15 6.23 6.10
N ARG A 2 10.67 5.98 4.90
CA ARG A 2 11.74 5.02 4.62
C ARG A 2 13.10 5.73 4.65
N TYR A 3 14.12 5.10 5.22
CA TYR A 3 15.46 5.67 5.33
C TYR A 3 16.06 5.96 3.96
N GLU A 4 15.81 5.06 3.00
CA GLU A 4 16.34 5.08 1.64
C GLU A 4 15.87 6.29 0.82
N TRP A 5 14.88 7.04 1.30
CA TRP A 5 14.34 8.24 0.65
C TRP A 5 14.86 9.55 1.27
N MET A 6 15.83 9.47 2.18
CA MET A 6 16.43 10.64 2.83
C MET A 6 17.85 10.89 2.34
N THR A 7 18.21 12.15 2.13
CA THR A 7 19.59 12.60 1.85
C THR A 7 20.42 12.71 3.14
N ARG A 8 20.44 11.65 3.98
CA ARG A 8 21.24 11.62 5.21
C ARG A 8 22.51 10.78 5.01
N GLY A 9 23.68 11.41 5.10
CA GLY A 9 24.98 10.74 5.00
C GLY A 9 25.45 10.00 6.27
N ALA A 10 24.54 9.38 7.03
CA ALA A 10 24.88 8.72 8.29
C ALA A 10 24.85 7.20 8.15
N SER A 11 26.01 6.56 8.33
CA SER A 11 26.12 5.10 8.47
C SER A 11 25.17 4.58 9.54
N ILE A 12 24.24 3.70 9.16
CA ILE A 12 23.41 2.93 10.09
C ILE A 12 24.35 2.07 10.94
N SER A 13 24.67 2.54 12.14
CA SER A 13 25.41 1.74 13.12
C SER A 13 24.38 1.12 14.05
N SER A 14 23.98 -0.13 13.79
CA SER A 14 23.02 -0.99 14.54
C SER A 14 21.65 -1.20 13.88
N THR A 15 20.72 -1.83 14.60
CA THR A 15 19.32 -2.10 14.23
C THR A 15 18.41 -0.87 14.29
N ASP A 16 18.97 0.33 14.49
CA ASP A 16 18.26 1.59 14.58
C ASP A 16 18.53 2.41 13.31
N ASP A 17 17.48 2.72 12.55
CA ASP A 17 17.55 3.58 11.36
C ASP A 17 17.62 5.07 11.70
N GLY A 18 17.49 5.43 12.98
CA GLY A 18 17.54 6.81 13.48
C GLY A 18 16.38 7.67 12.97
N ILE A 19 15.24 7.06 12.60
CA ILE A 19 14.03 7.73 12.14
C ILE A 19 13.02 7.84 13.28
N ASN A 20 12.64 9.08 13.61
CA ASN A 20 11.58 9.32 14.57
C ASN A 20 10.23 8.79 14.06
N LYS A 21 9.54 8.02 14.89
CA LYS A 21 8.18 7.57 14.60
C LYS A 21 7.24 8.78 14.47
N ILE A 22 6.52 8.83 13.36
CA ILE A 22 5.50 9.85 13.12
C ILE A 22 4.19 9.38 13.75
N TYR A 23 3.69 10.13 14.73
CA TYR A 23 2.37 9.88 15.33
C TYR A 23 1.26 10.68 14.65
N MET A 24 1.58 11.86 14.14
CA MET A 24 0.67 12.73 13.42
C MET A 24 1.48 13.60 12.47
N ARG A 25 0.93 13.86 11.28
CA ARG A 25 1.52 14.78 10.30
C ARG A 25 0.44 15.54 9.56
N TYR A 26 0.83 16.66 8.95
CA TYR A 26 -0.12 17.62 8.40
C TYR A 26 -1.08 17.04 7.34
N ALA A 27 -0.62 16.08 6.53
CA ALA A 27 -1.48 15.40 5.56
C ALA A 27 -2.68 14.67 6.21
N ASP A 28 -2.51 14.10 7.40
CA ASP A 28 -3.61 13.46 8.13
C ASP A 28 -4.66 14.48 8.56
N VAL A 29 -4.24 15.66 9.00
CA VAL A 29 -5.15 16.78 9.32
C VAL A 29 -5.90 17.26 8.07
N ILE A 30 -5.22 17.37 6.92
CA ILE A 30 -5.86 17.75 5.66
C ILE A 30 -6.90 16.71 5.23
N LEU A 31 -6.58 15.42 5.29
CA LEU A 31 -7.51 14.36 4.86
C LEU A 31 -8.66 14.18 5.85
N MET A 32 -8.44 14.36 7.16
CA MET A 32 -9.54 14.46 8.13
C MET A 32 -10.46 15.65 7.83
N ARG A 33 -9.89 16.80 7.44
CA ARG A 33 -10.69 17.95 7.02
C ARG A 33 -11.47 17.67 5.73
N ALA A 34 -10.87 17.02 4.74
CA ALA A 34 -11.55 16.61 3.52
C ALA A 34 -12.76 15.72 3.83
N GLU A 35 -12.59 14.75 4.73
CA GLU A 35 -13.67 13.86 5.17
C GLU A 35 -14.81 14.62 5.85
N LEU A 36 -14.49 15.51 6.80
CA LEU A 36 -15.49 16.34 7.49
C LEU A 36 -16.25 17.26 6.54
N GLU A 37 -15.55 17.88 5.60
CA GLU A 37 -16.14 18.79 4.62
C GLU A 37 -17.05 18.05 3.64
N ASN A 38 -16.66 16.84 3.20
CA ASN A 38 -17.53 15.99 2.39
C ASN A 38 -18.80 15.60 3.16
N GLU A 39 -18.66 15.32 4.46
CA GLU A 39 -19.78 14.92 5.31
C GLU A 39 -20.78 16.06 5.54
N LEU A 40 -20.28 17.25 5.90
CA LEU A 40 -21.09 18.39 6.33
C LEU A 40 -21.52 19.30 5.18
N ASN A 41 -20.62 19.54 4.22
CA ASN A 41 -20.77 20.57 3.18
C ASN A 41 -20.81 20.00 1.75
N GLY A 42 -20.52 18.70 1.60
CA GLY A 42 -20.56 17.99 0.33
C GLY A 42 -19.24 17.98 -0.45
N PRO A 43 -19.20 17.27 -1.58
CA PRO A 43 -17.96 16.90 -2.25
C PRO A 43 -17.13 18.10 -2.75
N ASN A 44 -17.78 19.16 -3.25
CA ASN A 44 -17.09 20.36 -3.71
C ASN A 44 -16.33 21.09 -2.61
N ALA A 45 -16.80 21.01 -1.36
CA ALA A 45 -16.11 21.60 -0.21
C ALA A 45 -14.87 20.78 0.20
N ALA A 46 -14.90 19.46 -0.02
CA ALA A 46 -13.78 18.56 0.25
C ALA A 46 -12.68 18.62 -0.83
N ALA A 47 -13.07 18.86 -2.09
CA ALA A 47 -12.18 18.81 -3.25
C ALA A 47 -10.85 19.58 -3.09
N PRO A 48 -10.80 20.81 -2.54
CA PRO A 48 -9.55 21.54 -2.38
C PRO A 48 -8.52 20.81 -1.50
N TYR A 49 -8.96 20.08 -0.47
CA TYR A 49 -8.09 19.36 0.45
C TYR A 49 -7.53 18.09 -0.19
N LEU A 50 -8.36 17.37 -0.94
CA LEU A 50 -7.88 16.22 -1.72
C LEU A 50 -6.86 16.66 -2.79
N LYS A 51 -7.11 17.78 -3.47
CA LYS A 51 -6.14 18.36 -4.41
C LYS A 51 -4.79 18.67 -3.77
N GLN A 52 -4.77 19.23 -2.55
CA GLN A 52 -3.52 19.56 -1.87
C GLN A 52 -2.62 18.35 -1.65
N ILE A 53 -3.20 17.21 -1.26
CA ILE A 53 -2.43 15.97 -1.07
C ILE A 53 -1.89 15.48 -2.41
N ARG A 54 -2.75 15.40 -3.42
CA ARG A 54 -2.40 14.86 -4.74
C ARG A 54 -1.38 15.73 -5.48
N GLN A 55 -1.51 17.06 -5.47
CA GLN A 55 -0.53 17.97 -6.07
C GLN A 55 0.87 17.84 -5.46
N ARG A 56 0.96 17.46 -4.18
CA ARG A 56 2.24 17.19 -3.53
C ARG A 56 2.81 15.84 -3.96
N ALA A 57 1.95 14.84 -4.17
CA ALA A 57 2.36 13.47 -4.49
C ALA A 57 2.75 13.27 -5.97
N PHE A 58 2.19 14.07 -6.88
CA PHE A 58 2.39 13.93 -8.33
C PHE A 58 3.20 15.09 -8.92
N ASP A 59 3.98 14.78 -9.96
CA ASP A 59 4.69 15.79 -10.73
C ASP A 59 3.73 16.75 -11.43
N PRO A 60 4.09 18.04 -11.61
CA PRO A 60 3.22 19.02 -12.26
C PRO A 60 2.73 18.64 -13.66
N ALA A 61 3.50 17.82 -14.39
CA ALA A 61 3.14 17.33 -15.71
C ALA A 61 1.89 16.42 -15.67
N ASP A 62 1.68 15.70 -14.56
CA ASP A 62 0.60 14.73 -14.41
C ASP A 62 -0.64 15.32 -13.75
N TRP A 63 -0.57 16.57 -13.27
CA TRP A 63 -1.67 17.21 -12.52
C TRP A 63 -2.99 17.26 -13.29
N ALA A 64 -2.97 17.36 -14.62
CA ALA A 64 -4.20 17.39 -15.42
C ALA A 64 -5.03 16.10 -15.23
N THR A 65 -4.37 14.95 -15.16
CA THR A 65 -5.03 13.64 -15.01
C THR A 65 -5.14 13.27 -13.54
N GLU A 66 -3.99 13.24 -12.86
CA GLU A 66 -3.88 12.69 -11.50
C GLU A 66 -4.47 13.63 -10.44
N VAL A 67 -4.61 14.92 -10.70
CA VAL A 67 -5.22 15.86 -9.73
C VAL A 67 -6.57 16.33 -10.23
N GLU A 68 -6.60 17.00 -11.38
CA GLU A 68 -7.78 17.72 -11.83
C GLU A 68 -8.91 16.78 -12.26
N THR A 69 -8.61 15.83 -13.17
CA THR A 69 -9.61 14.86 -13.64
C THR A 69 -10.06 13.93 -12.51
N TYR A 70 -9.11 13.39 -11.73
CA TYR A 70 -9.42 12.52 -10.59
C TYR A 70 -10.35 13.21 -9.58
N VAL A 71 -10.02 14.43 -9.13
CA VAL A 71 -10.83 15.13 -8.12
C VAL A 71 -12.16 15.63 -8.71
N SER A 72 -12.21 15.96 -9.99
CA SER A 72 -13.48 16.25 -10.67
C SER A 72 -14.43 15.05 -10.65
N ASN A 73 -13.92 13.86 -10.94
CA ASN A 73 -14.70 12.62 -10.88
C ASN A 73 -15.14 12.30 -9.45
N ALA A 74 -14.24 12.45 -8.47
CA ALA A 74 -14.57 12.30 -7.06
C ALA A 74 -15.67 13.28 -6.63
N SER A 75 -15.69 14.49 -7.21
CA SER A 75 -16.69 15.51 -6.89
C SER A 75 -18.11 15.22 -7.41
N ALA A 76 -18.30 14.13 -8.18
CA ALA A 76 -19.60 13.78 -8.77
C ALA A 76 -20.68 13.46 -7.72
N SER A 77 -20.29 12.96 -6.54
CA SER A 77 -21.21 12.73 -5.43
C SER A 77 -20.49 12.66 -4.09
N LYS A 78 -21.24 12.79 -3.00
CA LYS A 78 -20.71 12.60 -1.64
C LYS A 78 -20.07 11.21 -1.45
N GLN A 79 -20.68 10.17 -2.01
CA GLN A 79 -20.13 8.81 -1.96
C GLN A 79 -18.84 8.69 -2.77
N ALA A 80 -18.81 9.20 -4.00
CA ALA A 80 -17.60 9.16 -4.84
C ALA A 80 -16.41 9.90 -4.20
N MET A 81 -16.67 11.05 -3.55
CA MET A 81 -15.64 11.77 -2.79
C MET A 81 -15.19 10.98 -1.55
N PHE A 82 -16.12 10.34 -0.86
CA PHE A 82 -15.78 9.48 0.28
C PHE A 82 -14.90 8.31 -0.16
N ASP A 83 -15.26 7.60 -1.23
CA ASP A 83 -14.46 6.49 -1.78
C ASP A 83 -13.06 6.98 -2.19
N ALA A 84 -12.97 8.14 -2.84
CA ALA A 84 -11.69 8.75 -3.20
C ALA A 84 -10.83 9.11 -1.97
N ILE A 85 -11.43 9.57 -0.86
CA ILE A 85 -10.74 9.83 0.40
C ILE A 85 -10.28 8.52 1.06
N VAL A 86 -11.11 7.47 1.02
CA VAL A 86 -10.76 6.13 1.51
C VAL A 86 -9.53 5.62 0.77
N ASP A 87 -9.46 5.77 -0.55
CA ASP A 87 -8.31 5.34 -1.34
C ASP A 87 -7.08 6.23 -1.12
N GLU A 88 -7.24 7.56 -1.08
CA GLU A 88 -6.15 8.49 -0.82
C GLU A 88 -5.49 8.23 0.55
N ARG A 89 -6.28 7.97 1.59
CA ARG A 89 -5.76 7.59 2.92
C ARG A 89 -5.02 6.25 2.88
N ALA A 90 -5.36 5.33 1.98
CA ALA A 90 -4.63 4.08 1.81
C ALA A 90 -3.24 4.30 1.19
N TYR A 91 -3.16 5.14 0.16
CA TYR A 91 -1.92 5.45 -0.54
C TYR A 91 -0.99 6.30 0.32
N GLU A 92 -1.52 7.40 0.88
CA GLU A 92 -0.74 8.39 1.61
C GLU A 92 -0.16 7.83 2.91
N PHE A 93 -0.89 6.97 3.63
CA PHE A 93 -0.48 6.43 4.94
C PHE A 93 0.00 4.98 4.90
N CYS A 94 0.44 4.49 3.74
CA CYS A 94 1.00 3.16 3.62
C CYS A 94 2.20 2.98 4.58
N GLY A 95 2.15 1.93 5.41
CA GLY A 95 3.18 1.66 6.42
C GLY A 95 3.08 2.49 7.71
N GLU A 96 2.09 3.38 7.86
CA GLU A 96 1.94 4.23 9.06
C GLU A 96 0.93 3.68 10.09
N MET A 97 0.47 2.44 9.93
CA MET A 97 -0.41 1.73 10.88
C MET A 97 -1.81 2.35 11.09
N LEU A 98 -2.30 3.20 10.18
CA LEU A 98 -3.61 3.85 10.29
C LEU A 98 -4.76 3.08 9.61
N ARG A 99 -4.46 2.33 8.54
CA ARG A 99 -5.48 1.75 7.65
C ARG A 99 -6.53 0.90 8.37
N LYS A 100 -6.13 0.05 9.32
CA LYS A 100 -7.07 -0.81 10.05
C LYS A 100 -8.09 0.02 10.84
N ALA A 101 -7.65 1.04 11.57
CA ALA A 101 -8.53 1.88 12.38
C ALA A 101 -9.50 2.69 11.51
N ASP A 102 -9.01 3.21 10.38
CA ASP A 102 -9.84 3.90 9.38
C ASP A 102 -10.94 2.98 8.82
N LEU A 103 -10.60 1.76 8.42
CA LEU A 103 -11.59 0.82 7.90
C LEU A 103 -12.62 0.40 8.97
N ILE A 104 -12.22 0.26 10.24
CA ILE A 104 -13.15 -0.06 11.32
C ILE A 104 -14.18 1.06 11.51
N ARG A 105 -13.74 2.33 11.63
CA ARG A 105 -14.66 3.45 11.88
C ARG A 105 -15.61 3.72 10.72
N TRP A 106 -15.26 3.28 9.51
CA TRP A 106 -16.12 3.35 8.33
C TRP A 106 -17.00 2.11 8.11
N ASN A 107 -16.87 1.06 8.95
CA ASN A 107 -17.50 -0.24 8.73
C ASN A 107 -17.13 -0.87 7.37
N LEU A 108 -15.85 -0.75 6.98
CA LEU A 108 -15.31 -1.25 5.70
C LEU A 108 -14.23 -2.33 5.87
N LEU A 109 -13.92 -2.75 7.10
CA LEU A 109 -12.80 -3.65 7.36
C LEU A 109 -12.94 -4.97 6.60
N LYS A 110 -14.00 -5.74 6.84
CA LYS A 110 -14.19 -7.00 6.12
C LYS A 110 -14.30 -6.78 4.61
N ALA A 111 -15.06 -5.80 4.17
CA ALA A 111 -15.26 -5.51 2.74
C ALA A 111 -13.93 -5.29 2.00
N LYS A 112 -13.01 -4.50 2.57
CA LYS A 112 -11.69 -4.26 1.96
C LYS A 112 -10.73 -5.44 2.11
N MET A 113 -10.88 -6.28 3.13
CA MET A 113 -10.11 -7.53 3.25
C MET A 113 -10.59 -8.57 2.22
N ASP A 114 -11.89 -8.64 1.95
CA ASP A 114 -12.45 -9.48 0.88
C ASP A 114 -11.96 -9.02 -0.49
N GLU A 115 -12.02 -7.72 -0.77
CA GLU A 115 -11.48 -7.12 -2.00
C GLU A 115 -9.99 -7.47 -2.19
N ALA A 116 -9.20 -7.44 -1.10
CA ALA A 116 -7.79 -7.82 -1.15
C ALA A 116 -7.60 -9.31 -1.48
N LYS A 117 -8.40 -10.22 -0.91
CA LYS A 117 -8.36 -11.65 -1.27
C LYS A 117 -8.69 -11.84 -2.75
N GLU A 118 -9.76 -11.21 -3.24
CA GLU A 118 -10.14 -11.29 -4.65
C GLU A 118 -9.04 -10.79 -5.59
N LYS A 119 -8.38 -9.68 -5.23
CA LYS A 119 -7.21 -9.17 -5.97
C LYS A 119 -6.05 -10.15 -5.97
N MET A 120 -5.76 -10.81 -4.84
CA MET A 120 -4.73 -11.85 -4.76
C MET A 120 -5.06 -13.06 -5.65
N TYR A 121 -6.32 -13.48 -5.70
CA TYR A 121 -6.77 -14.53 -6.61
C TYR A 121 -6.64 -14.12 -8.08
N ARG A 122 -6.99 -12.89 -8.44
CA ARG A 122 -6.78 -12.39 -9.80
C ARG A 122 -5.30 -12.26 -10.15
N LEU A 123 -4.46 -11.80 -9.21
CA LEU A 123 -3.03 -11.63 -9.41
C LEU A 123 -2.36 -12.96 -9.74
N ARG A 124 -2.55 -14.01 -8.93
CA ARG A 124 -1.86 -15.29 -9.13
C ARG A 124 -2.19 -15.98 -10.45
N GLU A 125 -3.33 -15.64 -11.03
CA GLU A 125 -3.84 -16.14 -12.32
C GLU A 125 -3.60 -15.16 -13.47
N LEU A 126 -3.02 -13.97 -13.19
CA LEU A 126 -2.84 -12.87 -14.14
C LEU A 126 -4.15 -12.52 -14.87
N GLN A 127 -5.19 -12.20 -14.10
CA GLN A 127 -6.51 -11.86 -14.60
C GLN A 127 -6.90 -10.42 -14.31
N GLY A 128 -7.87 -9.90 -15.07
CA GLY A 128 -8.45 -8.59 -14.85
C GLY A 128 -7.40 -7.48 -14.98
N GLU A 129 -7.25 -6.69 -13.92
CA GLU A 129 -6.26 -5.63 -13.85
C GLU A 129 -4.81 -6.13 -13.88
N TYR A 130 -4.55 -7.43 -13.71
CA TYR A 130 -3.21 -8.02 -13.69
C TYR A 130 -2.87 -8.81 -14.97
N ALA A 131 -3.72 -8.74 -16.00
CA ALA A 131 -3.57 -9.55 -17.22
C ALA A 131 -2.36 -9.15 -18.09
N ASP A 132 -1.82 -7.95 -17.89
CA ASP A 132 -0.68 -7.39 -18.59
C ASP A 132 0.60 -7.37 -17.71
N LEU A 133 0.61 -8.15 -16.63
CA LEU A 133 1.81 -8.38 -15.82
C LEU A 133 2.59 -9.62 -16.30
N ASN A 134 3.88 -9.61 -16.04
CA ASN A 134 4.76 -10.74 -16.35
C ASN A 134 4.79 -11.74 -15.20
N PRO A 135 4.59 -13.06 -15.45
CA PRO A 135 4.80 -14.06 -14.41
C PRO A 135 6.28 -14.20 -14.00
N TYR A 136 7.22 -13.71 -14.81
CA TYR A 136 8.65 -13.81 -14.59
C TYR A 136 9.27 -12.46 -14.21
N LEU A 137 10.35 -12.53 -13.43
CA LEU A 137 11.19 -11.39 -13.12
C LEU A 137 12.50 -11.51 -13.88
N TYR A 138 12.86 -10.46 -14.61
CA TYR A 138 14.14 -10.33 -15.27
C TYR A 138 14.94 -9.22 -14.59
N TYR A 139 16.25 -9.40 -14.46
CA TYR A 139 17.08 -8.37 -13.83
C TYR A 139 18.47 -8.30 -14.44
N ASN A 140 19.08 -7.14 -14.27
CA ASN A 140 20.49 -6.88 -14.55
C ASN A 140 21.14 -6.06 -13.44
N MET A 141 22.45 -6.23 -13.28
CA MET A 141 23.24 -5.35 -12.43
C MET A 141 23.60 -4.10 -13.23
N VAL A 142 23.35 -2.94 -12.64
CA VAL A 142 23.67 -1.63 -13.22
C VAL A 142 24.47 -0.79 -12.24
N ASP A 143 25.16 0.21 -12.76
CA ASP A 143 25.91 1.17 -11.96
C ASP A 143 24.95 1.98 -11.08
N TYR A 144 25.25 2.05 -9.79
CA TYR A 144 24.54 2.91 -8.85
C TYR A 144 25.28 4.22 -8.68
N SER A 145 24.60 5.34 -8.86
CA SER A 145 25.14 6.66 -8.52
C SER A 145 24.49 7.18 -7.25
N ASP A 146 25.28 7.36 -6.20
CA ASP A 146 24.81 7.92 -4.94
C ASP A 146 24.65 9.44 -5.08
N GLY A 147 23.40 9.91 -4.92
CA GLY A 147 23.08 11.33 -5.01
C GLY A 147 23.64 12.18 -3.86
N ALA A 148 24.08 11.57 -2.76
CA ALA A 148 24.61 12.28 -1.60
C ALA A 148 26.11 12.60 -1.73
N ASP A 149 26.91 11.70 -2.29
CA ASP A 149 28.36 11.87 -2.43
C ASP A 149 28.84 11.97 -3.89
N GLY A 150 27.95 11.75 -4.86
CA GLY A 150 28.23 11.81 -6.29
C GLY A 150 29.11 10.67 -6.81
N LYS A 151 29.35 9.62 -6.01
CA LYS A 151 30.14 8.47 -6.44
C LYS A 151 29.29 7.47 -7.20
N THR A 152 29.93 6.82 -8.16
CA THR A 152 29.35 5.71 -8.92
C THR A 152 29.98 4.40 -8.45
N TYR A 153 29.14 3.43 -8.16
CA TYR A 153 29.48 2.08 -7.73
C TYR A 153 29.07 1.12 -8.83
N ALA A 154 30.06 0.52 -9.50
CA ALA A 154 29.83 -0.31 -10.68
C ALA A 154 29.06 -1.59 -10.34
N GLU A 155 28.02 -1.91 -11.13
CA GLU A 155 27.22 -3.15 -10.99
C GLU A 155 26.71 -3.42 -9.56
N THR A 156 26.20 -2.40 -8.88
CA THR A 156 25.71 -2.52 -7.49
C THR A 156 24.22 -2.27 -7.31
N ALA A 157 23.52 -1.82 -8.35
CA ALA A 157 22.07 -1.67 -8.36
C ALA A 157 21.39 -2.74 -9.22
N LEU A 158 20.16 -3.09 -8.87
CA LEU A 158 19.31 -3.96 -9.67
C LEU A 158 18.44 -3.11 -10.59
N GLN A 159 18.54 -3.35 -11.90
CA GLN A 159 17.51 -2.99 -12.86
C GLN A 159 16.59 -4.19 -13.02
N ILE A 160 15.28 -3.98 -12.90
CA ILE A 160 14.27 -5.06 -12.85
C ILE A 160 13.23 -4.83 -13.95
N TYR A 161 12.79 -5.92 -14.58
CA TYR A 161 11.68 -5.97 -15.53
C TYR A 161 10.70 -7.08 -15.17
N GLY A 162 9.42 -6.85 -15.45
CA GLY A 162 8.31 -7.76 -15.24
C GLY A 162 7.42 -7.39 -14.04
N LEU A 163 7.69 -6.27 -13.38
CA LEU A 163 6.87 -5.77 -12.26
C LEU A 163 5.86 -4.71 -12.69
N ASN A 164 6.13 -3.98 -13.78
CA ASN A 164 5.25 -2.92 -14.25
C ASN A 164 4.24 -3.43 -15.28
N HIS A 165 3.09 -2.77 -15.36
CA HIS A 165 2.09 -2.99 -16.39
C HIS A 165 2.69 -2.82 -17.79
N GLY A 166 2.42 -3.78 -18.68
CA GLY A 166 2.89 -3.78 -20.06
C GLY A 166 4.28 -4.39 -20.27
N GLU A 167 5.02 -4.72 -19.20
CA GLU A 167 6.33 -5.41 -19.28
C GLU A 167 6.17 -6.91 -19.57
N THR A 168 5.50 -7.26 -20.66
CA THR A 168 5.03 -8.63 -20.95
C THR A 168 5.99 -9.46 -21.80
N GLU A 169 7.13 -8.90 -22.22
CA GLU A 169 8.07 -9.59 -23.10
C GLU A 169 8.78 -10.74 -22.37
N GLU A 170 8.92 -11.87 -23.05
CA GLU A 170 9.76 -12.97 -22.59
C GLU A 170 11.21 -12.72 -23.02
N ASN A 171 12.14 -12.75 -22.07
CA ASN A 171 13.56 -12.44 -22.29
C ASN A 171 13.77 -11.07 -22.96
N PRO A 172 13.31 -9.98 -22.32
CA PRO A 172 13.46 -8.63 -22.86
C PRO A 172 14.94 -8.31 -23.13
N GLU A 173 15.19 -7.58 -24.21
CA GLU A 173 16.55 -7.16 -24.57
C GLU A 173 17.16 -6.31 -23.45
N GLY A 174 18.43 -6.55 -23.14
CA GLY A 174 19.13 -5.83 -22.08
C GLY A 174 18.86 -6.35 -20.66
N TYR A 175 18.31 -7.58 -20.52
CA TYR A 175 18.24 -8.32 -19.26
C TYR A 175 18.86 -9.71 -19.40
N GLU A 176 19.90 -10.01 -18.62
CA GLU A 176 20.70 -11.23 -18.72
C GLU A 176 20.23 -12.33 -17.77
N TYR A 177 19.61 -11.96 -16.65
CA TYR A 177 19.22 -12.90 -15.61
C TYR A 177 17.70 -13.01 -15.50
N THR A 178 17.23 -14.25 -15.35
CA THR A 178 15.87 -14.56 -14.93
C THR A 178 15.89 -15.04 -13.49
N SER A 179 14.83 -14.72 -12.76
CA SER A 179 14.65 -15.34 -11.46
C SER A 179 14.59 -16.85 -11.55
N SER A 180 15.42 -17.51 -10.75
CA SER A 180 15.50 -18.95 -10.67
C SER A 180 15.28 -19.45 -9.24
N ASN A 181 14.76 -20.68 -9.12
CA ASN A 181 14.67 -21.35 -7.83
C ASN A 181 16.06 -21.80 -7.35
N SER A 182 16.13 -22.38 -6.15
CA SER A 182 17.39 -22.90 -5.57
C SER A 182 18.07 -24.01 -6.40
N GLN A 183 17.40 -24.52 -7.43
CA GLN A 183 17.87 -25.55 -8.35
C GLN A 183 18.33 -24.96 -9.70
N GLY A 184 18.26 -23.64 -9.88
CA GLY A 184 18.66 -22.94 -11.11
C GLY A 184 17.60 -22.97 -12.22
N GLU A 185 16.39 -23.44 -11.93
CA GLU A 185 15.28 -23.45 -12.89
C GLU A 185 14.55 -22.11 -12.87
N VAL A 186 14.18 -21.59 -14.04
CA VAL A 186 13.40 -20.35 -14.16
C VAL A 186 12.10 -20.46 -13.38
N SER A 187 11.89 -19.56 -12.43
CA SER A 187 10.73 -19.58 -11.54
C SER A 187 9.74 -18.48 -11.94
N LYS A 188 8.46 -18.86 -12.08
CA LYS A 188 7.36 -17.89 -12.10
C LYS A 188 7.21 -17.30 -10.70
N TRP A 189 7.22 -15.98 -10.56
CA TRP A 189 6.94 -15.29 -9.31
C TRP A 189 5.44 -15.21 -9.05
N ILE A 190 4.70 -14.77 -10.07
CA ILE A 190 3.25 -14.68 -10.00
C ILE A 190 2.68 -16.02 -10.47
N SER A 191 2.26 -16.85 -9.52
CA SER A 191 1.68 -18.15 -9.79
C SER A 191 0.86 -18.66 -8.61
N THR A 192 -0.03 -19.60 -8.88
CA THR A 192 -0.81 -20.33 -7.87
C THR A 192 0.07 -21.05 -6.84
N SER A 193 1.23 -21.56 -7.26
CA SER A 193 2.18 -22.24 -6.37
C SER A 193 2.81 -21.31 -5.32
N ASN A 194 3.03 -20.03 -5.65
CA ASN A 194 3.62 -19.04 -4.74
C ASN A 194 2.58 -18.24 -3.94
N LEU A 195 1.33 -18.24 -4.43
CA LEU A 195 0.18 -17.64 -3.77
C LEU A 195 -0.97 -18.66 -3.64
N PRO A 196 -0.74 -19.76 -2.88
CA PRO A 196 -1.75 -20.79 -2.67
C PRO A 196 -2.92 -20.28 -1.83
N ASP A 197 -4.03 -21.03 -1.86
CA ASP A 197 -5.28 -20.68 -1.18
C ASP A 197 -5.06 -20.43 0.32
N ASP A 198 -4.31 -21.29 1.00
CA ASP A 198 -4.03 -21.15 2.44
C ASP A 198 -3.33 -19.82 2.78
N LYS A 199 -2.42 -19.36 1.92
CA LYS A 199 -1.75 -18.06 2.06
C LYS A 199 -2.72 -16.90 1.88
N ILE A 200 -3.62 -16.95 0.88
CA ILE A 200 -4.63 -15.91 0.67
C ILE A 200 -5.65 -15.90 1.82
N GLU A 201 -6.13 -17.08 2.21
CA GLU A 201 -7.13 -17.23 3.25
C GLU A 201 -6.59 -16.87 4.65
N SER A 202 -5.27 -16.93 4.85
CA SER A 202 -4.61 -16.49 6.10
C SER A 202 -4.75 -15.00 6.40
N LEU A 203 -5.19 -14.17 5.43
CA LEU A 203 -5.41 -12.74 5.63
C LEU A 203 -6.37 -12.46 6.81
N TYR A 204 -7.37 -13.32 7.01
CA TYR A 204 -8.15 -13.36 8.24
C TYR A 204 -8.77 -14.75 8.45
N ALA A 205 -8.78 -15.23 9.69
CA ALA A 205 -9.35 -16.53 10.06
C ALA A 205 -10.76 -16.44 10.66
N ARG A 206 -11.15 -15.28 11.18
CA ARG A 206 -12.48 -15.01 11.74
C ARG A 206 -13.06 -13.75 11.12
N ASP A 207 -14.37 -13.57 11.29
CA ASP A 207 -15.11 -12.40 10.81
C ASP A 207 -14.46 -11.08 11.28
N PRO A 208 -13.80 -10.32 10.39
CA PRO A 208 -13.05 -9.13 10.78
C PRO A 208 -13.91 -8.07 11.46
N ASP A 209 -15.20 -7.97 11.11
CA ASP A 209 -16.11 -6.96 11.67
C ASP A 209 -16.55 -7.31 13.11
N LYS A 210 -16.42 -8.59 13.51
CA LYS A 210 -16.63 -9.03 14.91
C LYS A 210 -15.37 -8.99 15.74
N TYR A 211 -14.24 -9.37 15.15
CA TYR A 211 -12.94 -9.49 15.81
C TYR A 211 -12.00 -8.35 15.42
N THR A 212 -12.51 -7.12 15.49
CA THR A 212 -11.76 -5.90 15.17
C THR A 212 -10.60 -5.64 16.14
N TYR A 213 -10.78 -6.03 17.41
CA TYR A 213 -9.81 -5.85 18.49
C TYR A 213 -9.41 -7.20 19.11
N TRP A 214 -8.37 -7.18 19.94
CA TRP A 214 -8.06 -8.33 20.78
C TRP A 214 -9.10 -8.47 21.89
N PRO A 215 -9.40 -9.69 22.36
CA PRO A 215 -10.21 -9.86 23.56
C PRO A 215 -9.53 -9.18 24.74
N ILE A 216 -10.33 -8.74 25.70
CA ILE A 216 -9.86 -8.49 27.07
C ILE A 216 -9.28 -9.81 27.58
N PHE A 217 -8.00 -9.79 27.95
CA PHE A 217 -7.32 -11.00 28.40
C PHE A 217 -7.88 -11.50 29.73
N GLN A 218 -7.85 -12.81 29.95
CA GLN A 218 -8.45 -13.44 31.14
C GLN A 218 -7.98 -12.81 32.44
N TYR A 219 -6.68 -12.48 32.55
CA TYR A 219 -6.14 -11.85 33.76
C TYR A 219 -6.79 -10.49 34.07
N ASN A 220 -7.22 -9.74 33.05
CA ASN A 220 -7.93 -8.47 33.23
C ASN A 220 -9.38 -8.69 33.68
N LEU A 221 -10.04 -9.72 33.14
CA LEU A 221 -11.40 -10.11 33.54
C LEU A 221 -11.43 -10.57 35.00
N ASP A 222 -10.46 -11.40 35.40
CA ASP A 222 -10.34 -11.89 36.78
C ASP A 222 -10.08 -10.74 37.77
N ALA A 223 -9.38 -9.69 37.34
CA ALA A 223 -9.07 -8.52 38.16
C ALA A 223 -10.23 -7.51 38.26
N ASN A 224 -11.19 -7.53 37.33
CA ASN A 224 -12.30 -6.60 37.33
C ASN A 224 -13.60 -7.26 36.84
N PRO A 225 -14.54 -7.58 37.76
CA PRO A 225 -15.78 -8.29 37.41
C PRO A 225 -16.77 -7.45 36.59
N LEU A 226 -16.49 -6.16 36.35
CA LEU A 226 -17.29 -5.31 35.46
C LEU A 226 -16.83 -5.40 34.00
N LEU A 227 -15.68 -6.01 33.73
CA LEU A 227 -15.21 -6.24 32.37
C LEU A 227 -15.82 -7.53 31.83
N GLU A 228 -16.33 -7.46 30.62
CA GLU A 228 -16.76 -8.61 29.84
C GLU A 228 -16.32 -8.45 28.39
N ASN A 229 -15.97 -9.57 27.77
CA ASN A 229 -15.82 -9.60 26.32
C ASN A 229 -17.20 -9.72 25.66
N TYR A 230 -17.28 -9.32 24.40
CA TYR A 230 -18.44 -9.69 23.58
C TYR A 230 -18.58 -11.22 23.53
N SER A 231 -19.82 -11.69 23.39
CA SER A 231 -20.19 -13.11 23.43
C SER A 231 -19.53 -13.99 22.36
N TRP A 232 -18.91 -13.38 21.35
CA TRP A 232 -18.20 -14.09 20.28
C TRP A 232 -16.70 -14.25 20.53
N TYR A 233 -16.12 -13.71 21.61
CA TYR A 233 -14.70 -13.93 21.93
C TYR A 233 -14.44 -15.24 22.68
#